data_AF-A0A377D226-F1
#
_entry.id   AF-A0A377D226-F1
#
_cell.length_a   1.000
_cell.length_b   1.000
_cell.length_c   1.000
_cell.angle_alpha   90.00
_cell.angle_beta   90.00
_cell.angle_gamma   90.00
#
_symmetry.space_group_name_H-M   'P 1'
#
loop_
_entity.id
_entity.type
_entity.pdbx_description
1 polymer ?
#
loop_
_entity_poly.entity_id
_entity_poly.type
_entity_poly.pdbx_seq_one_letter_code
_entity_poly.pdbx_strand_id
1 'polypeptide(L)'
;MNGNTRDGVIHFPNIRTSTLWGQVHDEKAFYSMGGVSGHAGLFSNTGDIAVLMQTMLNGGGYGDVQLFSAETVKMFITSSKEDATFGLGWRVNGNATMTPTFGTLASPQTYGHTGWTGTVTVIDPVNHMAIVMLSNKPHSPVPIRKRIPICSKAVSCRLQLMVG
;
A
#
# COMPACT_ATOMS: atom_id res chain seq x y z
N MET A 1 -8.09 -18.69 -12.67
CA MET A 1 -8.36 -17.37 -12.07
C MET A 1 -9.59 -17.55 -11.19
N ASN A 2 -9.43 -18.05 -9.97
CA ASN A 2 -10.59 -18.31 -9.09
C ASN A 2 -10.48 -17.55 -7.75
N GLY A 3 -9.64 -16.51 -7.68
CA GLY A 3 -9.62 -15.63 -6.51
C GLY A 3 -10.96 -14.90 -6.44
N ASN A 4 -11.75 -15.18 -5.41
CA ASN A 4 -12.96 -14.41 -5.12
C ASN A 4 -12.63 -13.34 -4.07
N THR A 5 -13.60 -12.50 -3.73
CA THR A 5 -13.35 -11.36 -2.82
C THR A 5 -12.70 -11.78 -1.50
N ARG A 6 -13.01 -12.95 -0.93
CA ARG A 6 -12.41 -13.35 0.36
C ARG A 6 -12.18 -14.84 0.52
N ASP A 7 -12.05 -15.57 -0.57
CA ASP A 7 -12.01 -17.03 -0.62
C ASP A 7 -13.04 -17.72 0.28
N GLY A 8 -14.24 -17.14 0.39
CA GLY A 8 -15.34 -17.65 1.22
C GLY A 8 -15.22 -17.40 2.74
N VAL A 9 -14.22 -16.65 3.21
CA VAL A 9 -14.02 -16.32 4.64
C VAL A 9 -15.17 -15.47 5.20
N ILE A 10 -15.83 -14.67 4.36
CA ILE A 10 -16.95 -13.81 4.74
C ILE A 10 -18.17 -14.19 3.90
N HIS A 11 -19.36 -14.16 4.52
CA HIS A 11 -20.63 -14.43 3.86
C HIS A 11 -21.72 -13.46 4.33
N PHE A 12 -22.41 -12.82 3.38
CA PHE A 12 -23.61 -12.01 3.60
C PHE A 12 -24.41 -11.89 2.28
N PRO A 13 -25.70 -11.49 2.32
CA PRO A 13 -26.51 -11.36 1.10
C PRO A 13 -25.85 -10.45 0.06
N ASN A 14 -25.87 -10.88 -1.20
CA ASN A 14 -25.30 -10.17 -2.35
C ASN A 14 -23.77 -10.04 -2.37
N ILE A 15 -23.03 -10.80 -1.54
CA ILE A 15 -21.57 -10.80 -1.59
C ILE A 15 -21.06 -11.14 -3.00
N ARG A 16 -20.12 -10.35 -3.51
CA ARG A 16 -19.48 -10.58 -4.81
C ARG A 16 -18.56 -11.79 -4.72
N THR A 17 -18.82 -12.84 -5.49
CA THR A 17 -18.05 -14.09 -5.48
C THR A 17 -17.16 -14.29 -6.70
N SER A 18 -17.23 -13.39 -7.68
CA SER A 18 -16.33 -13.41 -8.84
C SER A 18 -15.00 -12.69 -8.53
N THR A 19 -13.98 -12.93 -9.35
CA THR A 19 -12.79 -12.08 -9.37
C THR A 19 -13.18 -10.65 -9.73
N LEU A 20 -12.72 -9.68 -8.93
CA LEU A 20 -13.03 -8.27 -9.15
C LEU A 20 -12.02 -7.63 -10.10
N TRP A 21 -12.51 -6.74 -10.96
CA TRP A 21 -11.66 -5.94 -11.85
C TRP A 21 -12.24 -4.53 -11.97
N GLY A 22 -11.42 -3.50 -11.77
CA GLY A 22 -11.85 -2.10 -11.86
C GLY A 22 -12.91 -1.69 -10.84
N GLN A 23 -13.07 -2.46 -9.76
CA GLN A 23 -14.04 -2.20 -8.69
C GLN A 23 -13.35 -2.29 -7.34
N VAL A 24 -13.77 -1.46 -6.37
CA VAL A 24 -13.23 -1.51 -5.02
C VAL A 24 -13.47 -2.89 -4.42
N HIS A 25 -12.41 -3.44 -3.83
CA HIS A 25 -12.47 -4.75 -3.21
C HIS A 25 -13.19 -4.70 -1.86
N ASP A 26 -12.97 -3.65 -1.07
CA ASP A 26 -13.63 -3.44 0.21
C ASP A 26 -15.15 -3.32 0.05
N GLU A 27 -15.87 -4.16 0.78
CA GLU A 27 -17.31 -4.34 0.67
C GLU A 27 -18.05 -3.17 1.33
N LYS A 28 -17.49 -2.59 2.41
CA LYS A 28 -18.09 -1.38 3.01
C LYS A 28 -18.01 -0.21 2.04
N ALA A 29 -16.87 0.00 1.41
CA ALA A 29 -16.73 0.99 0.36
C ALA A 29 -17.68 0.73 -0.81
N PHE A 30 -17.79 -0.52 -1.27
CA PHE A 30 -18.65 -0.87 -2.39
C PHE A 30 -20.14 -0.67 -2.10
N TYR A 31 -20.67 -1.31 -1.06
CA TYR A 31 -22.12 -1.36 -0.81
C TYR A 31 -22.64 -0.12 -0.08
N SER A 32 -21.84 0.49 0.81
CA SER A 32 -22.32 1.57 1.67
C SER A 32 -21.86 2.96 1.23
N MET A 33 -20.83 3.06 0.38
CA MET A 33 -20.20 4.35 0.04
C MET A 33 -20.04 4.58 -1.46
N GLY A 34 -20.83 3.90 -2.29
CA GLY A 34 -20.84 4.12 -3.75
C GLY A 34 -19.53 3.75 -4.45
N GLY A 35 -18.69 2.92 -3.81
CA GLY A 35 -17.45 2.43 -4.38
C GLY A 35 -16.20 3.28 -4.09
N VAL A 36 -16.34 4.47 -3.49
CA VAL A 36 -15.22 5.38 -3.22
C VAL A 36 -15.28 5.84 -1.77
N SER A 37 -14.20 5.63 -1.02
CA SER A 37 -14.07 6.02 0.37
C SER A 37 -12.63 6.40 0.72
N GLY A 38 -12.45 7.17 1.79
CA GLY A 38 -11.12 7.59 2.26
C GLY A 38 -10.19 6.42 2.61
N HIS A 39 -10.74 5.26 2.99
CA HIS A 39 -9.92 4.08 3.31
C HIS A 39 -9.77 3.08 2.14
N ALA A 40 -10.61 3.17 1.10
CA ALA A 40 -10.61 2.24 -0.04
C ALA A 40 -11.38 2.78 -1.25
N GLY A 41 -11.00 2.33 -2.45
CA GLY A 41 -11.73 2.64 -3.69
C GLY A 41 -11.10 3.69 -4.58
N LEU A 42 -9.93 4.22 -4.19
CA LEU A 42 -9.08 5.00 -5.08
C LEU A 42 -8.28 4.08 -6.02
N PHE A 43 -8.28 4.41 -7.31
CA PHE A 43 -7.51 3.72 -8.34
C PHE A 43 -6.55 4.72 -9.00
N SER A 44 -5.31 4.29 -9.19
CA SER A 44 -4.26 5.13 -9.76
C SER A 44 -3.12 4.23 -10.27
N ASN A 45 -2.11 4.83 -10.90
CA ASN A 45 -0.95 4.13 -11.45
C ASN A 45 0.32 4.41 -10.64
N THR A 46 1.42 3.69 -10.92
CA THR A 46 2.67 3.85 -10.17
C THR A 46 3.28 5.25 -10.28
N GLY A 47 3.08 5.96 -11.40
CA GLY A 47 3.59 7.32 -11.62
C GLY A 47 2.88 8.35 -10.74
N ASP A 48 1.56 8.30 -10.67
CA ASP A 48 0.78 9.19 -9.79
C ASP A 48 1.12 8.96 -8.31
N ILE A 49 1.23 7.70 -7.88
CA ILE A 49 1.63 7.37 -6.50
C ILE A 49 3.08 7.80 -6.24
N ALA A 50 3.95 7.70 -7.24
CA ALA A 50 5.31 8.20 -7.15
C ALA A 50 5.36 9.72 -6.87
N VAL A 51 4.50 10.53 -7.48
CA VAL A 51 4.38 11.96 -7.16
C VAL A 51 4.01 12.17 -5.68
N LEU A 52 3.04 11.40 -5.16
CA LEU A 52 2.67 11.48 -3.74
C LEU A 52 3.83 11.08 -2.81
N MET A 53 4.55 10.01 -3.12
CA MET A 53 5.68 9.58 -2.29
C MET A 53 6.83 10.58 -2.33
N GLN A 54 7.13 11.13 -3.51
CA GLN A 54 8.14 12.18 -3.66
C GLN A 54 7.72 13.46 -2.93
N THR A 55 6.43 13.81 -2.93
CA THR A 55 5.88 14.94 -2.15
C THR A 55 6.22 14.77 -0.67
N MET A 56 6.00 13.58 -0.12
CA MET A 56 6.32 13.26 1.27
C MET A 56 7.83 13.27 1.54
N LEU A 57 8.63 12.72 0.62
CA LEU A 57 10.09 12.70 0.71
C LEU A 57 10.71 14.11 0.69
N ASN A 58 10.11 15.02 -0.08
CA ASN A 58 10.50 16.43 -0.17
C ASN A 58 10.00 17.30 1.00
N GLY A 59 9.34 16.73 2.00
CA GLY A 59 8.79 17.50 3.12
C GLY A 59 7.49 18.25 2.78
N GLY A 60 6.74 17.79 1.79
CA GLY A 60 5.35 18.22 1.54
C GLY A 60 5.10 18.89 0.19
N GLY A 61 6.06 18.88 -0.73
CA GLY A 61 5.92 19.53 -2.05
C GLY A 61 6.50 18.75 -3.21
N TYR A 62 6.02 19.03 -4.42
CA TYR A 62 6.51 18.43 -5.67
C TYR A 62 6.52 19.48 -6.78
N GLY A 63 7.69 19.67 -7.42
CA GLY A 63 7.90 20.81 -8.32
C GLY A 63 7.68 22.13 -7.58
N ASP A 64 6.90 23.03 -8.19
CA ASP A 64 6.57 24.35 -7.61
C ASP A 64 5.34 24.33 -6.68
N VAL A 65 4.78 23.14 -6.39
CA VAL A 65 3.55 23.00 -5.60
C VAL A 65 3.87 22.50 -4.19
N GLN A 66 3.45 23.27 -3.17
CA GLN A 66 3.48 22.86 -1.77
C GLN A 66 2.08 22.40 -1.33
N LEU A 67 1.95 21.14 -0.89
CA LEU A 67 0.69 20.58 -0.39
C LEU A 67 0.62 20.57 1.14
N PHE A 68 1.74 20.30 1.81
CA PHE A 68 1.83 20.23 3.27
C PHE A 68 3.04 21.01 3.76
N SER A 69 3.02 21.60 4.96
CA SER A 69 4.27 22.06 5.57
C SER A 69 5.11 20.87 6.05
N ALA A 70 6.41 21.10 6.27
CA ALA A 70 7.30 20.07 6.81
C ALA A 70 6.85 19.59 8.20
N GLU A 71 6.28 20.48 9.01
CA GLU A 71 5.68 20.15 10.31
C GLU A 71 4.48 19.21 10.15
N THR A 72 3.63 19.44 9.15
CA THR A 72 2.49 18.57 8.84
C THR A 72 2.95 17.19 8.37
N VAL A 73 3.95 17.13 7.49
CA VAL A 73 4.56 15.85 7.10
C VAL A 73 5.11 15.11 8.31
N LYS A 74 5.82 15.82 9.20
CA LYS A 74 6.34 15.26 10.45
C LYS A 74 5.20 14.72 11.34
N MET A 75 4.09 15.43 11.46
CA MET A 75 2.92 14.93 12.20
C MET A 75 2.36 13.64 11.61
N PHE A 76 2.31 13.50 10.28
CA PHE A 76 1.81 12.29 9.64
C PHE A 76 2.67 11.05 9.91
N ILE A 77 3.98 11.23 10.04
CA ILE A 77 4.94 10.13 10.21
C ILE A 77 5.43 9.95 11.66
N THR A 78 4.91 10.74 12.59
CA THR A 78 5.23 10.57 14.02
C THR A 78 4.46 9.38 14.56
N SER A 79 5.17 8.47 15.25
CA SER A 79 4.57 7.31 15.89
C SER A 79 3.53 7.71 16.95
N SER A 80 2.42 6.99 17.03
CA SER A 80 1.43 7.16 18.07
C SER A 80 1.95 6.65 19.42
N LYS A 81 1.29 7.05 20.51
CA LYS A 81 1.65 6.61 21.86
C LYS A 81 1.20 5.19 22.14
N GLU A 82 0.13 4.78 21.50
CA GLU A 82 -0.56 3.50 21.69
C GLU A 82 0.13 2.38 20.90
N ASP A 83 0.68 2.70 19.73
CA ASP A 83 1.42 1.75 18.90
C ASP A 83 2.52 2.49 18.12
N ALA A 84 3.76 2.17 18.47
CA ALA A 84 4.94 2.76 17.86
C ALA A 84 5.03 2.55 16.33
N THR A 85 4.23 1.66 15.76
CA THR A 85 4.20 1.35 14.32
C THR A 85 3.15 2.12 13.52
N PHE A 86 2.32 2.96 14.16
CA PHE A 86 1.33 3.79 13.49
C PHE A 86 1.68 5.28 13.53
N GLY A 87 1.57 5.94 12.39
CA GLY A 87 1.42 7.40 12.27
C GLY A 87 0.03 7.76 11.74
N LEU A 88 -0.20 9.04 11.44
CA LEU A 88 -1.47 9.50 10.87
C LEU A 88 -1.49 9.17 9.37
N GLY A 89 -2.16 8.06 9.03
CA GLY A 89 -2.29 7.58 7.64
C GLY A 89 -1.13 6.69 7.16
N TRP A 90 -0.12 6.44 8.00
CA TRP A 90 1.06 5.66 7.64
C TRP A 90 1.38 4.59 8.68
N ARG A 91 1.97 3.49 8.23
CA ARG A 91 2.78 2.61 9.08
C ARG A 91 4.18 3.20 9.15
N VAL A 92 4.79 3.17 10.33
CA VAL A 92 6.15 3.70 10.57
C VAL A 92 7.05 2.61 11.14
N ASN A 93 8.34 2.64 10.84
CA ASN A 93 9.31 1.64 11.26
C ASN A 93 9.76 1.82 12.73
N GLY A 94 8.79 1.98 13.63
CA GLY A 94 9.07 2.34 15.03
C GLY A 94 9.65 1.22 15.88
N ASN A 95 9.59 -0.04 15.43
CA ASN A 95 10.25 -1.17 16.09
C ASN A 95 10.44 -2.38 15.16
N ALA A 96 11.14 -3.41 15.65
CA ALA A 96 11.52 -4.60 14.89
C ALA A 96 10.35 -5.42 14.32
N THR A 97 9.11 -5.26 14.83
CA THR A 97 7.94 -5.95 14.26
C THR A 97 7.64 -5.50 12.83
N MET A 98 8.19 -4.37 12.39
CA MET A 98 8.02 -3.85 11.03
C MET A 98 9.07 -4.33 10.02
N THR A 99 10.08 -5.07 10.47
CA THR A 99 11.08 -5.70 9.60
C THR A 99 10.48 -6.53 8.45
N PRO A 100 9.41 -7.33 8.64
CA PRO A 100 8.80 -8.07 7.53
C PRO A 100 8.14 -7.19 6.46
N THR A 101 7.81 -5.93 6.80
CA THR A 101 7.17 -4.99 5.86
C THR A 101 8.18 -4.09 5.17
N PHE A 102 9.13 -3.52 5.91
CA PHE A 102 10.10 -2.57 5.37
C PHE A 102 11.44 -3.20 4.99
N GLY A 103 11.73 -4.40 5.48
CA GLY A 103 12.98 -5.10 5.25
C GLY A 103 14.07 -4.76 6.29
N THR A 104 15.13 -5.54 6.29
CA THR A 104 16.27 -5.39 7.23
C THR A 104 17.19 -4.22 6.90
N LEU A 105 17.07 -3.66 5.70
CA LEU A 105 17.89 -2.54 5.23
C LEU A 105 17.19 -1.18 5.41
N ALA A 106 15.93 -1.18 5.82
CA ALA A 106 15.16 0.05 6.03
C ALA A 106 15.70 0.84 7.21
N SER A 107 15.83 2.15 7.05
CA SER A 107 16.19 3.02 8.16
C SER A 107 15.08 3.04 9.24
N PRO A 108 15.39 3.39 10.49
CA PRO A 108 14.39 3.57 11.53
C PRO A 108 13.34 4.65 11.23
N GLN A 109 13.62 5.56 10.29
CA GLN A 109 12.69 6.62 9.88
C GLN A 109 11.82 6.21 8.69
N THR A 110 11.90 4.96 8.24
CA THR A 110 11.10 4.46 7.13
C THR A 110 9.62 4.44 7.49
N TYR A 111 8.78 4.83 6.55
CA TYR A 111 7.33 4.76 6.67
C TYR A 111 6.69 4.33 5.37
N GLY A 112 5.42 3.92 5.41
CA GLY A 112 4.77 3.33 4.26
C GLY A 112 3.39 2.80 4.56
N HIS A 113 2.80 2.10 3.60
CA HIS A 113 1.48 1.50 3.77
C HIS A 113 1.36 0.24 2.91
N THR A 114 0.56 -0.71 3.37
CA THR A 114 0.22 -1.91 2.59
C THR A 114 -1.27 -1.91 2.27
N GLY A 115 -1.62 -2.43 1.09
CA GLY A 115 -2.99 -2.58 0.64
C GLY A 115 -3.33 -4.07 0.57
N TRP A 116 -4.57 -4.40 0.91
CA TRP A 116 -5.07 -5.79 0.87
C TRP A 116 -4.84 -6.48 -0.48
N THR A 117 -4.97 -5.74 -1.58
CA THR A 117 -4.76 -6.25 -2.95
C THR A 117 -3.30 -6.55 -3.28
N GLY A 118 -2.36 -6.27 -2.37
CA GLY A 118 -0.92 -6.45 -2.56
C GLY A 118 -0.20 -5.19 -3.02
N THR A 119 -0.78 -4.01 -2.77
CA THR A 119 -0.09 -2.72 -2.91
C THR A 119 0.86 -2.51 -1.74
N VAL A 120 2.06 -2.00 -1.99
CA VAL A 120 3.02 -1.62 -0.95
C VAL A 120 3.67 -0.29 -1.34
N THR A 121 3.75 0.62 -0.39
CA THR A 121 4.56 1.84 -0.50
C THR A 121 5.57 1.87 0.65
N VAL A 122 6.82 2.18 0.35
CA VAL A 122 7.89 2.38 1.34
C VAL A 122 8.64 3.67 1.03
N ILE A 123 8.81 4.54 2.01
CA ILE A 123 9.53 5.82 1.91
C ILE A 123 10.59 5.81 3.00
N ASP A 124 11.86 5.89 2.59
CA ASP A 124 13.01 5.97 3.48
C ASP A 124 13.69 7.33 3.30
N PRO A 125 13.43 8.30 4.19
CA PRO A 125 13.99 9.64 4.09
C PRO A 125 15.50 9.68 4.34
N VAL A 126 16.07 8.69 5.05
CA VAL A 126 17.52 8.63 5.33
C VAL A 126 18.28 8.19 4.07
N ASN A 127 17.71 7.24 3.33
CA ASN A 127 18.28 6.74 2.09
C ASN A 127 17.79 7.49 0.84
N HIS A 128 17.03 8.58 1.00
CA HIS A 128 16.41 9.37 -0.07
C HIS A 128 15.69 8.51 -1.12
N MET A 129 14.91 7.54 -0.64
CA MET A 129 14.35 6.49 -1.48
C MET A 129 12.85 6.30 -1.26
N ALA A 130 12.13 6.01 -2.34
CA ALA A 130 10.74 5.60 -2.30
C ALA A 130 10.47 4.41 -3.24
N ILE A 131 9.66 3.46 -2.79
CA ILE A 131 9.31 2.23 -3.50
C ILE A 131 7.80 2.11 -3.59
N VAL A 132 7.25 2.10 -4.81
CA VAL A 132 5.86 1.75 -5.09
C VAL A 132 5.80 0.36 -5.70
N MET A 133 5.05 -0.55 -5.10
CA MET A 133 4.70 -1.83 -5.71
C MET A 133 3.18 -1.95 -5.81
N LEU A 134 2.65 -2.03 -7.03
CA LEU A 134 1.25 -2.34 -7.27
C LEU A 134 1.14 -3.77 -7.76
N SER A 135 0.41 -4.61 -7.03
CA SER A 135 0.10 -5.98 -7.43
C SER A 135 -1.37 -6.31 -7.25
N ASN A 136 -1.78 -7.46 -7.78
CA ASN A 136 -3.12 -8.05 -7.68
C ASN A 136 -3.03 -9.42 -6.98
N LYS A 137 -2.19 -9.53 -5.94
CA LYS A 137 -1.83 -10.80 -5.27
C LYS A 137 -3.04 -11.69 -4.92
N PRO A 138 -4.18 -11.18 -4.40
CA PRO A 138 -5.34 -12.01 -4.09
C PRO A 138 -5.98 -12.70 -5.31
N HIS A 139 -5.77 -12.19 -6.52
CA HIS A 139 -6.32 -12.81 -7.74
C HIS A 139 -5.40 -13.90 -8.31
N SER A 140 -4.28 -14.18 -7.66
CA SER A 140 -3.35 -15.24 -8.03
C SER A 140 -3.63 -16.51 -7.22
N PRO A 141 -3.59 -17.71 -7.82
CA PRO A 141 -3.71 -18.95 -7.07
C PRO A 141 -2.62 -19.03 -6.00
N VAL A 142 -2.97 -19.45 -4.77
CA VAL A 142 -1.98 -19.79 -3.74
C VAL A 142 -1.17 -20.98 -4.26
N PRO A 143 0.17 -20.87 -4.44
CA PRO A 143 0.96 -22.03 -4.85
C PRO A 143 0.97 -23.04 -3.72
N ILE A 144 0.37 -24.21 -3.92
CA ILE A 144 0.55 -25.36 -3.03
C ILE A 144 2.04 -25.71 -3.08
N ARG A 145 2.75 -25.48 -1.97
CA ARG A 145 4.15 -25.79 -1.57
C ARG A 145 5.01 -26.69 -2.49
N LYS A 146 5.08 -26.42 -3.79
CA LYS A 146 6.03 -27.00 -4.74
C LYS A 146 6.67 -25.86 -5.50
N ARG A 147 8.01 -25.85 -5.47
CA ARG A 147 8.90 -24.87 -6.09
C ARG A 147 8.43 -24.53 -7.51
N ILE A 148 7.95 -23.31 -7.70
CA ILE A 148 7.79 -22.69 -9.03
C ILE A 148 8.56 -21.37 -8.95
N PRO A 149 9.38 -21.02 -9.96
CA PRO A 149 10.05 -19.73 -10.00
C PRO A 149 9.01 -18.60 -9.89
N ILE A 150 9.34 -17.57 -9.12
CA ILE A 150 8.50 -16.45 -8.66
C ILE A 150 7.74 -15.67 -9.77
N CYS A 151 7.88 -16.00 -11.05
CA CYS A 151 7.48 -15.14 -12.15
C CYS A 151 6.84 -15.89 -13.33
N SER A 152 5.71 -16.61 -13.16
CA SER A 152 5.06 -17.19 -14.36
C SER A 152 3.56 -17.07 -14.57
N LYS A 153 2.67 -16.74 -13.61
CA LYS A 153 1.23 -16.63 -13.95
C LYS A 153 0.47 -15.53 -13.17
N ALA A 154 0.04 -14.50 -13.91
CA ALA A 154 -0.97 -13.47 -13.62
C ALA A 154 -0.83 -12.57 -12.36
N VAL A 155 0.38 -12.42 -11.79
CA VAL A 155 0.68 -11.27 -10.93
C VAL A 155 1.14 -10.13 -11.84
N SER A 156 0.29 -9.14 -12.08
CA SER A 156 0.75 -7.89 -12.69
C SER A 156 1.39 -7.08 -11.58
N CYS A 157 2.71 -7.21 -11.43
CA CYS A 157 3.49 -6.39 -10.52
C CYS A 157 4.11 -5.22 -11.29
N ARG A 158 3.81 -3.99 -10.89
CA ARG A 158 4.56 -2.81 -11.33
C ARG A 158 5.32 -2.25 -10.13
N LEU A 159 6.63 -2.21 -10.25
CA LEU A 159 7.55 -1.63 -9.28
C LEU A 159 8.08 -0.32 -9.86
N GLN A 160 7.95 0.76 -9.11
CA GLN A 160 8.66 2.02 -9.37
C GLN A 160 9.58 2.29 -8.19
N LEU A 161 10.87 2.38 -8.46
CA LEU A 161 11.88 2.85 -7.52
C LEU A 161 12.19 4.30 -7.86
N MET A 162 12.15 5.18 -6.86
CA MET A 162 12.64 6.54 -6.95
C MET A 162 13.82 6.67 -5.99
N VAL A 163 14.95 7.10 -6.54
CA VAL A 163 16.15 7.46 -5.79
C VAL A 163 16.38 8.93 -6.11
N GLY A 164 16.39 9.76 -5.07
CA GLY A 164 16.71 11.19 -5.16
C GLY A 164 18.20 11.43 -5.35
#